data_AF-A0A944BQZ2-F1
#
_entry.id   AF-A0A944BQZ2-F1
#
_cell.length_a   1.000
_cell.length_b   1.000
_cell.length_c   1.000
_cell.angle_alpha   90.00
_cell.angle_beta   90.00
_cell.angle_gamma   90.00
#
_symmetry.space_group_name_H-M   'P 1'
#
loop_
_entity.id
_entity.type
_entity.pdbx_description
1 polymer ?
#
loop_
_entity_poly.entity_id
_entity_poly.type
_entity_poly.pdbx_seq_one_letter_code
_entity_poly.pdbx_strand_id
1 'polypeptide(L)'
;MNRNIIIVVLIVLIVASLGATGVMVYNMTTKSNSLGNVVGDNQAALYKVAEPDAFAGRDKEAIDVVRNYKVLAPEYIDAVHDAIANGRSNVDVEMKQESIDDLVESQFLEKHIGMTSLKRGQWRALHLDIDEGNDPLYEVYLDYTDENVVVGPVWIVNLETNSVVARNSMARVFDRTISNYDDVESALKRSDGVVHAITSHKFDSGIDLGGVLLLYFLKKTTDPKHVDDQIIGWTVMHELDDEFSAYFQWKELNETRVAKFRFNWDTKRLTPVGLYAADLMGIGNNMQSVEPVNIYPNEYTNNLHIPRQERWPRNHACRKSDFKALCTAFVKVLEQQEFVSAMAWLLTNGEPNASRRVNSCKEKRECGWTMKIAPKAENPENNPALMEIGYKYKLNNIERSVRFLVDSEKETISPLDKLSQWAYWSVSPRT
;
A
#
# COMPACT_ATOMS: atom_id res chain seq x y z
N MET A 1 49.61 4.35 27.44
CA MET A 1 49.06 3.46 26.39
C MET A 1 48.82 4.32 25.15
N ASN A 2 49.49 4.03 24.02
CA ASN A 2 49.55 4.94 22.88
C ASN A 2 48.19 5.04 22.18
N ARG A 3 47.68 6.27 22.01
CA ARG A 3 46.40 6.61 21.36
C ARG A 3 46.27 5.98 19.95
N ASN A 4 47.39 5.81 19.25
CA ASN A 4 47.43 5.17 17.93
C ASN A 4 47.17 3.66 17.97
N ILE A 5 47.48 2.98 19.07
CA ILE A 5 47.23 1.54 19.21
C ILE A 5 45.73 1.28 19.41
N ILE A 6 45.04 2.14 20.16
CA ILE A 6 43.59 2.04 20.39
C ILE A 6 42.82 2.26 19.09
N ILE A 7 43.23 3.22 18.26
CA ILE A 7 42.60 3.49 16.96
C ILE A 7 42.77 2.32 15.99
N VAL A 8 43.97 1.72 15.93
CA VAL A 8 44.21 0.55 15.08
C VAL A 8 43.39 -0.65 15.52
N VAL A 9 43.27 -0.90 16.83
CA VAL A 9 42.45 -2.01 17.37
C VAL A 9 40.96 -1.79 17.07
N LEU A 10 40.45 -0.54 17.18
CA LEU A 10 39.07 -0.20 16.83
C LEU A 10 38.78 -0.37 15.33
N ILE A 11 39.69 0.06 14.45
CA ILE A 11 39.52 -0.12 12.99
C ILE A 11 39.53 -1.60 12.64
N VAL A 12 40.41 -2.40 13.24
CA VAL A 12 40.46 -3.85 13.00
C VAL A 12 39.19 -4.54 13.51
N LEU A 13 38.64 -4.13 14.66
CA LEU A 13 37.37 -4.64 15.18
C LEU A 13 36.17 -4.28 14.29
N ILE A 14 36.13 -3.06 13.74
CA ILE A 14 35.07 -2.61 12.83
C ILE A 14 35.16 -3.34 11.49
N VAL A 15 36.37 -3.55 10.95
CA VAL A 15 36.55 -4.30 9.69
C VAL A 15 36.24 -5.79 9.90
N ALA A 16 36.57 -6.36 11.07
CA ALA A 16 36.23 -7.73 11.42
C ALA A 16 34.72 -7.93 11.64
N SER A 17 34.02 -6.98 12.27
CA SER A 17 32.57 -7.04 12.42
C SER A 17 31.86 -6.90 11.07
N LEU A 18 32.26 -5.92 10.24
CA LEU A 18 31.72 -5.76 8.88
C LEU A 18 31.99 -6.99 8.00
N GLY A 19 33.15 -7.64 8.14
CA GLY A 19 33.47 -8.88 7.45
C GLY A 19 32.59 -10.06 7.89
N ALA A 20 32.33 -10.20 9.20
CA ALA A 20 31.46 -11.24 9.72
C ALA A 20 29.99 -11.03 9.31
N THR A 21 29.48 -9.79 9.36
CA THR A 21 28.12 -9.47 8.90
C THR A 21 27.98 -9.66 7.39
N GLY A 22 29.00 -9.28 6.60
CA GLY A 22 29.01 -9.46 5.15
C GLY A 22 28.99 -10.93 4.71
N VAL A 23 29.74 -11.81 5.40
CA VAL A 23 29.74 -13.26 5.13
C VAL A 23 28.42 -13.91 5.58
N MET A 24 27.80 -13.43 6.66
CA MET A 24 26.50 -13.91 7.14
C MET A 24 25.37 -13.53 6.17
N VAL A 25 25.35 -12.28 5.70
CA VAL A 25 24.40 -11.79 4.69
C VAL A 25 24.60 -12.49 3.35
N TYR A 26 25.85 -12.72 2.91
CA TYR A 26 26.14 -13.43 1.67
C TYR A 26 25.68 -14.89 1.71
N ASN A 27 25.98 -15.63 2.79
CA ASN A 27 25.53 -17.02 2.93
C ASN A 27 24.00 -17.16 3.05
N MET A 28 23.33 -16.18 3.67
CA MET A 28 21.87 -16.15 3.75
C MET A 28 21.22 -15.78 2.41
N THR A 29 21.78 -14.84 1.65
CA THR A 29 21.26 -14.48 0.30
C THR A 29 21.50 -15.58 -0.73
N THR A 30 22.64 -16.30 -0.69
CA THR A 30 22.86 -17.44 -1.59
C THR A 30 21.95 -18.63 -1.29
N LYS A 31 21.56 -18.85 -0.02
CA LYS A 31 20.57 -19.86 0.35
C LYS A 31 19.13 -19.41 0.05
N SER A 32 18.81 -18.12 0.19
CA SER A 32 17.53 -17.54 -0.24
C SER A 32 17.33 -17.68 -1.75
N ASN A 33 18.39 -17.49 -2.55
CA ASN A 33 18.32 -17.63 -4.01
C ASN A 33 18.11 -19.09 -4.47
N SER A 34 18.42 -20.10 -3.64
CA SER A 34 18.05 -21.50 -3.93
C SER A 34 16.60 -21.85 -3.55
N LEU A 35 15.92 -21.05 -2.74
CA LEU A 35 14.52 -21.27 -2.31
C LEU A 35 13.49 -20.85 -3.37
N GLY A 36 13.90 -20.12 -4.42
CA GLY A 36 13.02 -19.69 -5.51
C GLY A 36 12.78 -20.70 -6.64
N ASN A 37 13.45 -21.87 -6.62
CA ASN A 37 13.46 -22.80 -7.77
C ASN A 37 13.29 -24.28 -7.36
N VAL A 38 12.25 -24.65 -6.61
CA VAL A 38 11.88 -26.07 -6.48
C VAL A 38 10.36 -26.24 -6.43
N VAL A 39 9.71 -26.15 -7.60
CA VAL A 39 8.42 -26.82 -7.83
C VAL A 39 8.56 -27.61 -9.12
N GLY A 40 8.80 -28.91 -9.01
CA GLY A 40 8.91 -29.82 -10.14
C GLY A 40 9.22 -31.26 -9.74
N ASP A 41 8.16 -32.08 -9.75
CA ASP A 41 8.11 -33.54 -9.98
C ASP A 41 8.72 -34.55 -8.99
N ASN A 42 7.81 -35.12 -8.19
CA ASN A 42 7.48 -36.55 -8.00
C ASN A 42 8.55 -37.65 -7.82
N GLN A 43 8.32 -38.36 -6.70
CA GLN A 43 8.20 -39.83 -6.50
C GLN A 43 9.35 -40.68 -5.92
N ALA A 44 9.00 -41.27 -4.77
CA ALA A 44 9.12 -42.68 -4.35
C ALA A 44 10.24 -43.09 -3.35
N ALA A 45 9.81 -43.13 -2.09
CA ALA A 45 9.93 -44.22 -1.10
C ALA A 45 11.32 -44.61 -0.55
N LEU A 46 11.51 -44.30 0.75
CA LEU A 46 12.09 -45.20 1.75
C LEU A 46 11.55 -44.78 3.13
N TYR A 47 10.68 -45.59 3.74
CA TYR A 47 10.23 -45.37 5.13
C TYR A 47 11.40 -45.59 6.09
N LYS A 48 12.12 -44.51 6.42
CA LYS A 48 12.82 -44.41 7.71
C LYS A 48 11.77 -44.03 8.76
N VAL A 49 11.84 -44.66 9.93
CA VAL A 49 11.16 -44.16 11.12
C VAL A 49 11.70 -42.75 11.35
N ALA A 50 10.88 -41.74 11.11
CA ALA A 50 11.26 -40.36 11.34
C ALA A 50 11.65 -40.21 12.82
N GLU A 51 12.88 -39.76 13.06
CA GLU A 51 13.23 -39.28 14.40
C GLU A 51 12.23 -38.18 14.78
N PRO A 52 11.78 -38.13 16.04
CA PRO A 52 10.89 -37.05 16.46
C PRO A 52 11.60 -35.71 16.19
N ASP A 53 10.91 -34.81 15.49
CA ASP A 53 11.46 -33.52 15.14
C ASP A 53 11.76 -32.73 16.41
N ALA A 54 13.06 -32.48 16.64
CA ALA A 54 13.55 -31.79 17.83
C ALA A 54 13.16 -30.31 17.86
N PHE A 55 12.70 -29.78 16.73
CA PHE A 55 12.26 -28.41 16.61
C PHE A 55 10.74 -28.27 16.60
N ALA A 56 9.96 -29.31 16.30
CA ALA A 56 8.50 -29.24 16.35
C ALA A 56 7.96 -28.78 17.72
N GLY A 57 7.06 -27.79 17.71
CA GLY A 57 6.37 -27.28 18.90
C GLY A 57 7.21 -26.30 19.76
N ARG A 58 8.29 -25.74 19.21
CA ARG A 58 9.12 -24.71 19.86
C ARG A 58 8.70 -23.29 19.52
N ASP A 59 7.43 -23.10 19.13
CA ASP A 59 6.85 -21.82 18.73
C ASP A 59 7.14 -20.67 19.71
N LYS A 60 7.02 -20.94 21.01
CA LYS A 60 7.27 -19.94 22.07
C LYS A 60 8.73 -19.49 22.10
N GLU A 61 9.65 -20.41 21.89
CA GLU A 61 11.06 -20.08 21.87
C GLU A 61 11.42 -19.22 20.66
N ALA A 62 10.87 -19.54 19.48
CA ALA A 62 11.07 -18.72 18.29
C ALA A 62 10.54 -17.30 18.48
N ILE A 63 9.35 -17.16 19.09
CA ILE A 63 8.78 -15.87 19.46
C ILE A 63 9.70 -15.12 20.44
N ASP A 64 10.18 -15.80 21.49
CA ASP A 64 11.04 -15.18 22.50
C ASP A 64 12.38 -14.70 21.91
N VAL A 65 12.94 -15.43 20.93
CA VAL A 65 14.16 -15.00 20.23
C VAL A 65 13.92 -13.69 19.47
N VAL A 66 12.81 -13.54 18.75
CA VAL A 66 12.47 -12.26 18.06
C VAL A 66 12.24 -11.16 19.07
N ARG A 67 11.39 -11.40 20.08
CA ARG A 67 11.03 -10.38 21.07
C ARG A 67 12.26 -9.81 21.77
N ASN A 68 13.24 -10.65 22.11
CA ASN A 68 14.45 -10.22 22.81
C ASN A 68 15.57 -9.72 21.87
N TYR A 69 15.41 -9.85 20.55
CA TYR A 69 16.42 -9.42 19.59
C TYR A 69 16.67 -7.91 19.70
N LYS A 70 17.95 -7.52 19.76
CA LYS A 70 18.37 -6.14 19.99
C LYS A 70 18.68 -5.44 18.67
N VAL A 71 18.00 -4.33 18.44
CA VAL A 71 18.16 -3.46 17.27
C VAL A 71 18.61 -2.06 17.70
N LEU A 72 19.10 -1.25 16.76
CA LEU A 72 19.43 0.14 17.04
C LEU A 72 18.15 0.93 17.31
N ALA A 73 18.18 1.83 18.30
CA ALA A 73 17.04 2.67 18.64
C ALA A 73 16.61 3.53 17.43
N PRO A 74 15.34 3.49 17.01
CA PRO A 74 14.82 4.27 15.90
C PRO A 74 15.14 5.76 15.98
N GLU A 75 15.03 6.36 17.17
CA GLU A 75 15.29 7.78 17.42
C GLU A 75 16.74 8.16 17.14
N TYR A 76 17.68 7.26 17.43
CA TYR A 76 19.09 7.46 17.12
C TYR A 76 19.31 7.46 15.60
N ILE A 77 18.70 6.51 14.90
CA ILE A 77 18.83 6.39 13.44
C ILE A 77 18.26 7.63 12.75
N ASP A 78 17.06 8.07 13.17
CA ASP A 78 16.39 9.25 12.62
C ASP A 78 17.24 10.50 12.85
N ALA A 79 17.77 10.69 14.07
CA ALA A 79 18.62 11.84 14.39
C ALA A 79 19.94 11.87 13.60
N VAL A 80 20.56 10.69 13.38
CA VAL A 80 21.77 10.60 12.56
C VAL A 80 21.46 10.88 11.09
N HIS A 81 20.39 10.29 10.56
CA HIS A 81 19.97 10.51 9.18
C HIS A 81 19.66 11.98 8.92
N ASP A 82 18.90 12.63 9.80
CA ASP A 82 18.58 14.06 9.73
C ASP A 82 19.83 14.94 9.84
N ALA A 83 20.79 14.58 10.69
CA ALA A 83 22.06 15.31 10.79
C ALA A 83 22.86 15.21 9.48
N ILE A 84 22.96 14.02 8.89
CA ILE A 84 23.63 13.81 7.59
C ILE A 84 22.94 14.61 6.49
N ALA A 85 21.62 14.54 6.39
CA ALA A 85 20.82 15.27 5.40
C ALA A 85 20.99 16.79 5.51
N ASN A 86 21.18 17.30 6.73
CA ASN A 86 21.39 18.73 7.00
C ASN A 86 22.88 19.15 7.09
N GLY A 87 23.82 18.26 6.75
CA GLY A 87 25.25 18.54 6.79
C GLY A 87 25.82 18.82 8.19
N ARG A 88 25.17 18.33 9.25
CA ARG A 88 25.62 18.43 10.64
C ARG A 88 26.55 17.27 10.98
N SER A 89 27.65 17.55 11.68
CA SER A 89 28.66 16.54 12.04
C SER A 89 28.44 15.90 13.41
N ASN A 90 27.58 16.48 14.25
CA ASN A 90 27.32 16.01 15.61
C ASN A 90 25.82 15.70 15.78
N VAL A 91 25.55 14.59 16.47
CA VAL A 91 24.20 14.13 16.81
C VAL A 91 24.12 14.08 18.33
N ASP A 92 23.24 14.88 18.93
CA ASP A 92 23.03 14.93 20.38
C ASP A 92 22.08 13.81 20.87
N VAL A 93 22.21 12.62 20.29
CA VAL A 93 21.46 11.42 20.67
C VAL A 93 22.44 10.28 20.88
N GLU A 94 22.36 9.65 22.05
CA GLU A 94 23.22 8.53 22.41
C GLU A 94 22.86 7.28 21.59
N MET A 95 23.87 6.56 21.10
CA MET A 95 23.67 5.28 20.44
C MET A 95 23.19 4.25 21.47
N LYS A 96 21.93 3.83 21.35
CA LYS A 96 21.29 2.84 22.22
C LYS A 96 20.74 1.69 21.38
N GLN A 97 20.69 0.50 21.99
CA GLN A 97 19.95 -0.64 21.45
C GLN A 97 18.69 -0.91 22.28
N GLU A 98 17.62 -1.32 21.62
CA GLU A 98 16.33 -1.67 22.22
C GLU A 98 15.89 -3.04 21.72
N SER A 99 15.06 -3.75 22.49
CA SER A 99 14.50 -5.01 21.98
C SER A 99 13.33 -4.75 21.03
N ILE A 100 13.06 -5.70 20.14
CA ILE A 100 11.84 -5.66 19.32
C ILE A 100 10.59 -5.59 20.22
N ASP A 101 10.57 -6.30 21.36
CA ASP A 101 9.45 -6.24 22.30
C ASP A 101 9.23 -4.84 22.86
N ASP A 102 10.31 -4.14 23.27
CA ASP A 102 10.24 -2.77 23.77
C ASP A 102 9.64 -1.82 22.70
N LEU A 103 10.08 -1.97 21.44
CA LEU A 103 9.59 -1.18 20.32
C LEU A 103 8.11 -1.48 20.02
N VAL A 104 7.71 -2.75 20.04
CA VAL A 104 6.31 -3.15 19.86
C VAL A 104 5.43 -2.59 20.99
N GLU A 105 5.85 -2.68 22.24
CA GLU A 105 5.09 -2.11 23.37
C GLU A 105 5.00 -0.59 23.33
N SER A 106 6.02 0.08 22.77
CA SER A 106 5.99 1.52 22.53
C SER A 106 5.06 1.94 21.37
N GLN A 107 4.44 0.98 20.66
CA GLN A 107 3.62 1.17 19.47
C GLN A 107 4.40 1.84 18.32
N PHE A 108 5.67 1.47 18.18
CA PHE A 108 6.57 2.08 17.23
C PHE A 108 6.05 1.97 15.78
N LEU A 109 5.70 0.75 15.34
CA LEU A 109 5.25 0.49 13.97
C LEU A 109 3.96 1.25 13.65
N GLU A 110 3.01 1.25 14.57
CA GLU A 110 1.71 1.90 14.43
C GLU A 110 1.85 3.41 14.28
N LYS A 111 2.74 4.03 15.08
CA LYS A 111 3.04 5.46 15.01
C LYS A 111 3.83 5.80 13.75
N HIS A 112 4.76 4.95 13.35
CA HIS A 112 5.65 5.19 12.20
C HIS A 112 4.91 5.11 10.87
N ILE A 113 4.05 4.09 10.70
CA ILE A 113 3.32 3.87 9.44
C ILE A 113 1.93 4.54 9.44
N GLY A 114 1.43 4.98 10.61
CA GLY A 114 0.12 5.61 10.71
C GLY A 114 -1.04 4.64 10.59
N MET A 115 -0.83 3.37 10.96
CA MET A 115 -1.76 2.23 10.83
C MET A 115 -2.98 2.32 11.78
N THR A 116 -3.75 3.40 11.72
CA THR A 116 -4.83 3.68 12.68
C THR A 116 -6.01 2.71 12.60
N SER A 117 -6.21 2.03 11.46
CA SER A 117 -7.28 1.05 11.26
C SER A 117 -6.92 -0.38 11.69
N LEU A 118 -5.63 -0.67 11.87
CA LEU A 118 -5.17 -2.02 12.19
C LEU A 118 -5.28 -2.30 13.67
N LYS A 119 -5.77 -3.49 14.02
CA LYS A 119 -5.81 -3.96 15.41
C LYS A 119 -4.65 -4.91 15.66
N ARG A 120 -3.73 -4.55 16.56
CA ARG A 120 -2.64 -5.42 16.98
C ARG A 120 -3.21 -6.72 17.58
N GLY A 121 -2.78 -7.83 17.00
CA GLY A 121 -3.14 -9.19 17.35
C GLY A 121 -2.10 -9.82 18.27
N GLN A 122 -1.84 -11.11 18.04
CA GLN A 122 -0.94 -11.92 18.85
C GLN A 122 0.35 -12.20 18.08
N TRP A 123 1.39 -12.59 18.83
CA TRP A 123 2.54 -13.26 18.25
C TRP A 123 2.16 -14.68 17.84
N ARG A 124 2.60 -15.11 16.66
CA ARG A 124 2.52 -16.50 16.22
C ARG A 124 3.82 -16.93 15.58
N ALA A 125 4.12 -18.22 15.65
CA ALA A 125 5.23 -18.81 14.93
C ALA A 125 4.73 -19.98 14.09
N LEU A 126 5.38 -20.18 12.94
CA LEU A 126 5.18 -21.31 12.05
C LEU A 126 6.55 -21.93 11.79
N HIS A 127 6.69 -23.21 12.11
CA HIS A 127 7.89 -23.97 11.79
C HIS A 127 8.00 -24.14 10.26
N LEU A 128 9.17 -23.82 9.70
CA LEU A 128 9.44 -23.97 8.27
C LEU A 128 9.99 -25.37 8.00
N ASP A 129 9.18 -26.22 7.40
CA ASP A 129 9.60 -27.55 6.95
C ASP A 129 10.21 -27.43 5.54
N ILE A 130 11.54 -27.36 5.47
CA ILE A 130 12.31 -27.26 4.21
C ILE A 130 12.98 -28.62 3.97
N ASP A 131 12.28 -29.53 3.29
CA ASP A 131 12.68 -30.88 2.84
C ASP A 131 13.35 -31.81 3.89
N GLU A 132 12.66 -32.92 4.23
CA GLU A 132 13.12 -34.09 5.01
C GLU A 132 14.26 -33.82 6.02
N GLY A 133 14.00 -32.99 7.04
CA GLY A 133 14.93 -32.80 8.14
C GLY A 133 14.45 -31.81 9.21
N ASN A 134 14.95 -31.99 10.43
CA ASN A 134 14.76 -31.13 11.60
C ASN A 134 15.34 -29.72 11.37
N ASP A 135 14.67 -28.88 10.58
CA ASP A 135 15.13 -27.53 10.30
C ASP A 135 14.89 -26.62 11.54
N PRO A 136 15.91 -25.92 12.07
CA PRO A 136 15.73 -24.97 13.18
C PRO A 136 14.98 -23.68 12.78
N LEU A 137 14.46 -23.57 11.56
CA LEU A 137 13.88 -22.34 11.01
C LEU A 137 12.40 -22.16 11.33
N TYR A 138 12.06 -20.94 11.75
CA TYR A 138 10.71 -20.51 12.07
C TYR A 138 10.38 -19.19 11.39
N GLU A 139 9.15 -19.05 10.89
CA GLU A 139 8.57 -17.75 10.61
C GLU A 139 7.82 -17.26 11.83
N VAL A 140 8.20 -16.10 12.34
CA VAL A 140 7.56 -15.45 13.48
C VAL A 140 6.85 -14.21 12.98
N TYR A 141 5.60 -14.04 13.41
CA TYR A 141 4.72 -12.97 12.98
C TYR A 141 4.22 -12.21 14.21
N LEU A 142 4.12 -10.90 14.08
CA LEU A 142 3.25 -10.09 14.92
C LEU A 142 2.03 -9.72 14.11
N ASP A 143 0.88 -10.28 14.46
CA ASP A 143 -0.33 -10.09 13.66
C ASP A 143 -0.93 -8.70 13.86
N TYR A 144 -1.43 -8.13 12.77
CA TYR A 144 -2.28 -6.97 12.72
C TYR A 144 -3.51 -7.33 11.88
N THR A 145 -4.68 -7.25 12.50
CA THR A 145 -5.94 -7.54 11.84
C THR A 145 -6.53 -6.28 11.22
N ASP A 146 -6.79 -6.33 9.92
CA ASP A 146 -7.60 -5.39 9.17
C ASP A 146 -8.87 -6.07 8.68
N GLU A 147 -9.97 -5.91 9.41
CA GLU A 147 -11.22 -6.65 9.15
C GLU A 147 -10.99 -8.17 9.12
N ASN A 148 -11.01 -8.79 7.93
CA ASN A 148 -10.80 -10.23 7.74
C ASN A 148 -9.40 -10.57 7.22
N VAL A 149 -8.51 -9.58 7.09
CA VAL A 149 -7.15 -9.76 6.60
C VAL A 149 -6.18 -9.65 7.78
N VAL A 150 -5.21 -10.56 7.82
CA VAL A 150 -4.10 -10.50 8.78
C VAL A 150 -2.83 -10.12 8.01
N VAL A 151 -2.20 -9.03 8.42
CA VAL A 151 -0.91 -8.54 7.94
C VAL A 151 0.01 -8.29 9.13
N GLY A 152 1.27 -7.95 8.90
CA GLY A 152 2.17 -7.55 9.97
C GLY A 152 3.64 -7.77 9.63
N PRO A 153 4.55 -7.37 10.53
CA PRO A 153 5.96 -7.71 10.38
C PRO A 153 6.15 -9.21 10.55
N VAL A 154 7.01 -9.76 9.69
CA VAL A 154 7.38 -11.17 9.69
C VAL A 154 8.90 -11.30 9.74
N TRP A 155 9.39 -12.17 10.61
CA TRP A 155 10.80 -12.50 10.75
C TRP A 155 11.03 -13.99 10.48
N ILE A 156 12.21 -14.31 9.97
CA ILE A 156 12.72 -15.68 9.95
C ILE A 156 13.72 -15.80 11.10
N VAL A 157 13.54 -16.84 11.91
CA VAL A 157 14.38 -17.15 13.07
C VAL A 157 15.06 -18.49 12.84
N ASN A 158 16.35 -18.57 13.14
CA ASN A 158 17.04 -19.83 13.30
C ASN A 158 17.29 -20.08 14.79
N LEU A 159 16.64 -21.12 15.34
CA LEU A 159 16.73 -21.46 16.77
C LEU A 159 18.09 -22.03 17.19
N GLU A 160 18.89 -22.56 16.27
CA GLU A 160 20.22 -23.08 16.57
C GLU A 160 21.22 -21.93 16.77
N THR A 161 21.14 -20.90 15.94
CA THR A 161 22.06 -19.75 15.96
C THR A 161 21.50 -18.55 16.74
N ASN A 162 20.23 -18.56 17.11
CA ASN A 162 19.46 -17.40 17.58
C ASN A 162 19.53 -16.20 16.63
N SER A 163 19.67 -16.44 15.32
CA SER A 163 19.67 -15.35 14.34
C SER A 163 18.24 -14.98 13.94
N VAL A 164 17.96 -13.68 13.84
CA VAL A 164 16.70 -13.10 13.40
C VAL A 164 16.93 -12.30 12.13
N VAL A 165 16.08 -12.49 11.13
CA VAL A 165 16.12 -11.76 9.86
C VAL A 165 14.73 -11.26 9.52
N ALA A 166 14.56 -9.96 9.29
CA ALA A 166 13.33 -9.42 8.75
C ALA A 166 13.00 -10.02 7.37
N ARG A 167 11.82 -10.63 7.25
CA ARG A 167 11.33 -11.22 6.00
C ARG A 167 10.66 -10.19 5.09
N ASN A 168 9.94 -9.22 5.68
CA ASN A 168 9.16 -8.22 4.93
C ASN A 168 9.46 -6.78 5.32
N SER A 169 8.93 -5.82 4.57
CA SER A 169 9.20 -4.39 4.79
C SER A 169 8.78 -3.91 6.19
N MET A 170 7.67 -4.40 6.74
CA MET A 170 7.21 -4.06 8.09
C MET A 170 8.19 -4.53 9.17
N ALA A 171 8.77 -5.73 9.04
CA ALA A 171 9.80 -6.21 9.95
C ALA A 171 11.12 -5.44 9.76
N ARG A 172 11.47 -5.08 8.52
CA ARG A 172 12.67 -4.29 8.21
C ARG A 172 12.66 -2.89 8.83
N VAL A 173 11.49 -2.37 9.22
CA VAL A 173 11.39 -1.11 9.98
C VAL A 173 12.08 -1.22 11.33
N PHE A 174 11.96 -2.37 12.00
CA PHE A 174 12.61 -2.63 13.29
C PHE A 174 14.13 -2.84 13.12
N ASP A 175 14.53 -3.50 12.04
CA ASP A 175 15.94 -3.81 11.75
C ASP A 175 16.62 -2.72 10.89
N ARG A 176 16.05 -1.52 10.84
CA ARG A 176 16.62 -0.43 10.04
C ARG A 176 17.96 0.03 10.61
N THR A 177 18.79 0.59 9.74
CA THR A 177 20.14 1.07 10.02
C THR A 177 20.35 2.39 9.26
N ILE A 178 21.40 3.12 9.59
CA ILE A 178 21.76 4.36 8.87
C ILE A 178 21.95 4.09 7.37
N SER A 179 22.52 2.92 7.01
CA SER A 179 22.85 2.59 5.61
C SER A 179 21.66 2.16 4.75
N ASN A 180 20.58 1.66 5.35
CA ASN A 180 19.41 1.15 4.61
C ASN A 180 18.13 1.94 4.90
N TYR A 181 18.25 3.11 5.54
CA TYR A 181 17.11 3.93 5.96
C TYR A 181 16.19 4.28 4.79
N ASP A 182 16.72 4.91 3.74
CA ASP A 182 15.94 5.33 2.58
C ASP A 182 15.29 4.16 1.84
N ASP A 183 15.96 3.01 1.79
CA ASP A 183 15.43 1.80 1.14
C ASP A 183 14.23 1.24 1.90
N VAL A 184 14.29 1.22 3.24
CA VAL A 184 13.18 0.78 4.09
C VAL A 184 12.00 1.74 3.96
N GLU A 185 12.26 3.05 4.04
CA GLU A 185 11.23 4.08 3.89
C GLU A 185 10.57 4.06 2.51
N SER A 186 11.37 3.86 1.46
CA SER A 186 10.86 3.71 0.10
C SER A 186 9.97 2.48 -0.03
N ALA A 187 10.38 1.33 0.52
CA ALA A 187 9.63 0.09 0.42
C ALA A 187 8.24 0.18 1.09
N LEU A 188 8.13 0.87 2.23
CA LEU A 188 6.83 1.13 2.89
C LEU A 188 5.88 1.95 2.01
N LYS A 189 6.42 3.01 1.39
CA LYS A 189 5.68 3.94 0.52
C LYS A 189 5.25 3.32 -0.81
N ARG A 190 5.78 2.14 -1.19
CA ARG A 190 5.38 1.43 -2.41
C ARG A 190 3.95 0.89 -2.36
N SER A 191 3.34 0.77 -1.18
CA SER A 191 1.98 0.24 -1.02
C SER A 191 0.96 0.99 -1.89
N ASP A 192 1.04 2.32 -1.91
CA ASP A 192 0.19 3.16 -2.76
C ASP A 192 0.46 2.91 -4.24
N GLY A 193 1.73 2.78 -4.61
CA GLY A 193 2.15 2.45 -5.97
C GLY A 193 1.65 1.07 -6.42
N VAL A 194 1.54 0.10 -5.50
CA VAL A 194 1.01 -1.24 -5.79
C VAL A 194 -0.47 -1.15 -6.08
N VAL A 195 -1.26 -0.45 -5.25
CA VAL A 195 -2.69 -0.25 -5.53
C VAL A 195 -2.89 0.49 -6.85
N HIS A 196 -2.10 1.55 -7.12
CA HIS A 196 -2.09 2.26 -8.39
C HIS A 196 -1.85 1.31 -9.58
N ALA A 197 -0.80 0.50 -9.51
CA ALA A 197 -0.43 -0.41 -10.58
C ALA A 197 -1.47 -1.52 -10.81
N ILE A 198 -2.02 -2.08 -9.73
CA ILE A 198 -3.06 -3.12 -9.79
C ILE A 198 -4.33 -2.53 -10.40
N THR A 199 -4.80 -1.39 -9.90
CA THR A 199 -6.06 -0.79 -10.33
C THR A 199 -5.98 -0.18 -11.72
N SER A 200 -4.79 0.19 -12.18
CA SER A 200 -4.51 0.62 -13.57
C SER A 200 -4.34 -0.53 -14.56
N HIS A 201 -4.39 -1.79 -14.12
CA HIS A 201 -4.30 -2.95 -15.01
C HIS A 201 -5.41 -2.89 -16.07
N LYS A 202 -5.02 -2.78 -17.34
CA LYS A 202 -5.95 -2.69 -18.47
C LYS A 202 -6.26 -4.06 -19.06
N PHE A 203 -7.54 -4.33 -19.23
CA PHE A 203 -8.05 -5.47 -19.97
C PHE A 203 -8.11 -5.15 -21.48
N ASP A 204 -8.28 -6.18 -22.31
CA ASP A 204 -8.42 -6.04 -23.78
C ASP A 204 -9.59 -5.13 -24.19
N SER A 205 -10.60 -5.05 -23.33
CA SER A 205 -11.75 -4.15 -23.51
C SER A 205 -11.42 -2.67 -23.32
N GLY A 206 -10.22 -2.36 -22.80
CA GLY A 206 -9.76 -1.02 -22.46
C GLY A 206 -10.09 -0.59 -21.03
N ILE A 207 -11.01 -1.29 -20.33
CA ILE A 207 -11.31 -1.01 -18.93
C ILE A 207 -10.13 -1.34 -18.04
N ASP A 208 -9.96 -0.56 -16.98
CA ASP A 208 -9.00 -0.85 -15.93
C ASP A 208 -9.67 -1.57 -14.74
N LEU A 209 -8.87 -2.26 -13.92
CA LEU A 209 -9.40 -2.99 -12.77
C LEU A 209 -10.14 -2.05 -11.79
N GLY A 210 -9.68 -0.80 -11.61
CA GLY A 210 -10.39 0.20 -10.79
C GLY A 210 -11.82 0.46 -11.25
N GLY A 211 -12.02 0.60 -12.56
CA GLY A 211 -13.32 0.72 -13.22
C GLY A 211 -14.16 -0.53 -13.07
N VAL A 212 -13.57 -1.72 -13.21
CA VAL A 212 -14.27 -3.00 -12.99
C VAL A 212 -14.80 -3.10 -11.56
N LEU A 213 -13.97 -2.78 -10.57
CA LEU A 213 -14.35 -2.77 -9.16
C LEU A 213 -15.52 -1.81 -8.92
N LEU A 214 -15.43 -0.57 -9.42
CA LEU A 214 -16.53 0.40 -9.28
C LEU A 214 -17.83 -0.09 -9.94
N LEU A 215 -17.75 -0.61 -11.16
CA LEU A 215 -18.92 -1.10 -11.90
C LEU A 215 -19.56 -2.33 -11.24
N TYR A 216 -18.78 -3.18 -10.58
CA TYR A 216 -19.28 -4.33 -9.83
C TYR A 216 -20.29 -3.89 -8.76
N PHE A 217 -19.95 -2.91 -7.93
CA PHE A 217 -20.85 -2.40 -6.87
C PHE A 217 -22.03 -1.62 -7.43
N LEU A 218 -21.79 -0.84 -8.49
CA LEU A 218 -22.86 -0.08 -9.15
C LEU A 218 -23.98 -0.98 -9.67
N LYS A 219 -23.65 -2.11 -10.29
CA LYS A 219 -24.64 -3.07 -10.80
C LYS A 219 -25.51 -3.66 -9.69
N LYS A 220 -25.00 -3.76 -8.46
CA LYS A 220 -25.74 -4.31 -7.32
C LYS A 220 -26.71 -3.32 -6.69
N THR A 221 -26.49 -2.02 -6.87
CA THR A 221 -27.37 -0.97 -6.30
C THR A 221 -28.82 -0.99 -6.76
N THR A 222 -29.12 -1.69 -7.84
CA THR A 222 -30.50 -1.86 -8.32
C THR A 222 -31.30 -2.85 -7.48
N ASP A 223 -30.63 -3.66 -6.64
CA ASP A 223 -31.28 -4.60 -5.72
C ASP A 223 -31.29 -4.01 -4.29
N PRO A 224 -32.49 -3.84 -3.67
CA PRO A 224 -32.62 -3.35 -2.30
C PRO A 224 -31.84 -4.14 -1.24
N LYS A 225 -31.48 -5.40 -1.50
CA LYS A 225 -30.68 -6.22 -0.58
C LYS A 225 -29.24 -5.71 -0.43
N HIS A 226 -28.75 -4.99 -1.43
CA HIS A 226 -27.37 -4.50 -1.50
C HIS A 226 -27.24 -3.02 -1.07
N VAL A 227 -28.26 -2.47 -0.39
CA VAL A 227 -28.26 -1.09 0.11
C VAL A 227 -27.18 -0.85 1.16
N ASP A 228 -26.75 -1.88 1.88
CA ASP A 228 -25.71 -1.79 2.91
C ASP A 228 -24.32 -2.22 2.42
N ASP A 229 -24.19 -2.58 1.14
CA ASP A 229 -22.90 -2.96 0.57
C ASP A 229 -21.92 -1.78 0.60
N GLN A 230 -20.68 -2.04 0.99
CA GLN A 230 -19.65 -1.01 1.09
C GLN A 230 -18.30 -1.56 0.67
N ILE A 231 -17.54 -0.75 -0.06
CA ILE A 231 -16.10 -1.02 -0.24
C ILE A 231 -15.42 -0.60 1.05
N ILE A 232 -14.56 -1.47 1.58
CA ILE A 232 -13.74 -1.18 2.75
C ILE A 232 -12.41 -0.56 2.27
N GLY A 233 -11.81 -1.12 1.22
CA GLY A 233 -10.63 -0.57 0.56
C GLY A 233 -9.54 -1.63 0.35
N TRP A 234 -8.30 -1.17 0.21
CA TRP A 234 -7.14 -2.03 -0.02
C TRP A 234 -6.21 -2.10 1.19
N THR A 235 -5.74 -3.31 1.47
CA THR A 235 -4.67 -3.58 2.44
C THR A 235 -3.50 -4.20 1.67
N VAL A 236 -2.29 -3.66 1.81
CA VAL A 236 -1.11 -4.16 1.08
C VAL A 236 -0.07 -4.65 2.08
N MET A 237 0.49 -5.82 1.79
CA MET A 237 1.59 -6.41 2.52
C MET A 237 2.72 -6.68 1.54
N HIS A 238 3.88 -6.07 1.79
CA HIS A 238 5.12 -6.47 1.15
C HIS A 238 5.48 -7.88 1.61
N GLU A 239 5.87 -8.74 0.69
CA GLU A 239 6.34 -10.10 0.97
C GLU A 239 7.87 -10.08 0.98
N LEU A 240 8.51 -10.94 0.19
CA LEU A 240 9.95 -10.94 -0.07
C LEU A 240 10.26 -10.25 -1.41
N ASP A 241 11.44 -9.65 -1.52
CA ASP A 241 11.94 -9.00 -2.74
C ASP A 241 10.95 -7.95 -3.29
N ASP A 242 10.52 -8.10 -4.54
CA ASP A 242 9.59 -7.21 -5.21
C ASP A 242 8.14 -7.74 -5.16
N GLU A 243 7.84 -8.75 -4.34
CA GLU A 243 6.49 -9.32 -4.25
C GLU A 243 5.60 -8.63 -3.19
N PHE A 244 4.34 -8.46 -3.55
CA PHE A 244 3.31 -7.87 -2.69
C PHE A 244 2.03 -8.72 -2.72
N SER A 245 1.45 -8.94 -1.55
CA SER A 245 0.07 -9.37 -1.40
C SER A 245 -0.82 -8.14 -1.19
N ALA A 246 -1.73 -7.89 -2.12
CA ALA A 246 -2.73 -6.83 -2.01
C ALA A 246 -4.13 -7.44 -1.83
N TYR A 247 -4.87 -6.94 -0.86
CA TYR A 247 -6.18 -7.45 -0.46
C TYR A 247 -7.23 -6.36 -0.68
N PHE A 248 -8.12 -6.57 -1.64
CA PHE A 248 -9.29 -5.72 -1.83
C PHE A 248 -10.44 -6.25 -0.97
N GLN A 249 -10.94 -5.41 -0.07
CA GLN A 249 -11.92 -5.76 0.95
C GLN A 249 -13.25 -5.02 0.73
N TRP A 250 -14.36 -5.72 0.91
CA TRP A 250 -15.70 -5.11 0.90
C TRP A 250 -16.67 -5.88 1.78
N LYS A 251 -17.79 -5.25 2.13
CA LYS A 251 -18.91 -5.89 2.81
C LYS A 251 -20.06 -6.00 1.81
N GLU A 252 -20.59 -7.20 1.69
CA GLU A 252 -21.69 -7.53 0.79
C GLU A 252 -22.71 -8.41 1.52
N LEU A 253 -23.97 -7.99 1.54
CA LEU A 253 -25.04 -8.72 2.26
C LEU A 253 -24.67 -9.02 3.72
N ASN A 254 -24.03 -8.05 4.39
CA ASN A 254 -23.48 -8.17 5.74
C ASN A 254 -22.30 -9.11 5.95
N GLU A 255 -21.74 -9.69 4.89
CA GLU A 255 -20.53 -10.52 4.95
C GLU A 255 -19.32 -9.79 4.38
N THR A 256 -18.20 -9.84 5.10
CA THR A 256 -16.93 -9.31 4.61
C THR A 256 -16.33 -10.28 3.59
N ARG A 257 -15.96 -9.74 2.43
CA ARG A 257 -15.35 -10.42 1.29
C ARG A 257 -13.96 -9.86 1.07
N VAL A 258 -13.06 -10.73 0.61
CA VAL A 258 -11.66 -10.40 0.35
C VAL A 258 -11.24 -11.00 -0.98
N ALA A 259 -10.73 -10.16 -1.87
CA ALA A 259 -10.04 -10.58 -3.10
C ALA A 259 -8.54 -10.35 -2.93
N LYS A 260 -7.75 -11.42 -3.02
CA LYS A 260 -6.29 -11.36 -2.92
C LYS A 260 -5.66 -11.28 -4.32
N PHE A 261 -4.74 -10.36 -4.48
CA PHE A 261 -3.90 -10.19 -5.66
C PHE A 261 -2.43 -10.32 -5.25
N ARG A 262 -1.66 -11.11 -6.00
CA ARG A 262 -0.21 -11.11 -5.93
C ARG A 262 0.32 -10.17 -7.01
N PHE A 263 1.21 -9.27 -6.63
CA PHE A 263 1.81 -8.29 -7.53
C PHE A 263 3.33 -8.32 -7.39
N ASN A 264 4.03 -8.47 -8.50
CA ASN A 264 5.48 -8.34 -8.54
C ASN A 264 5.84 -6.94 -9.08
N TRP A 265 6.56 -6.17 -8.28
CA TRP A 265 6.84 -4.76 -8.52
C TRP A 265 7.83 -4.53 -9.67
N ASP A 266 8.83 -5.38 -9.83
CA ASP A 266 9.81 -5.25 -10.92
C ASP A 266 9.18 -5.59 -12.28
N THR A 267 8.62 -6.80 -12.38
CA THR A 267 8.01 -7.30 -13.62
C THR A 267 6.63 -6.71 -13.92
N LYS A 268 6.03 -5.98 -12.96
CA LYS A 268 4.65 -5.48 -13.00
C LYS A 268 3.61 -6.58 -13.23
N ARG A 269 3.93 -7.82 -12.85
CA ARG A 269 3.04 -8.98 -13.02
C ARG A 269 1.96 -9.00 -11.95
N LEU A 270 0.70 -9.05 -12.39
CA LEU A 270 -0.48 -9.21 -11.54
C LEU A 270 -1.05 -10.62 -11.65
N THR A 271 -1.29 -11.28 -10.52
CA THR A 271 -1.90 -12.62 -10.46
C THR A 271 -3.05 -12.64 -9.44
N PRO A 272 -4.30 -12.96 -9.83
CA PRO A 272 -5.39 -13.14 -8.88
C PRO A 272 -5.19 -14.43 -8.07
N VAL A 273 -5.52 -14.39 -6.78
CA VAL A 273 -5.45 -15.55 -5.88
C VAL A 273 -6.82 -15.82 -5.27
N GLY A 274 -7.35 -17.02 -5.53
CA GLY A 274 -8.68 -17.45 -5.08
C GLY A 274 -9.82 -16.96 -5.98
N LEU A 275 -11.04 -17.41 -5.65
CA LEU A 275 -12.22 -17.23 -6.50
C LEU A 275 -12.64 -15.76 -6.65
N TYR A 276 -12.70 -15.01 -5.54
CA TYR A 276 -13.15 -13.61 -5.59
C TYR A 276 -12.27 -12.72 -6.49
N ALA A 277 -10.95 -12.87 -6.43
CA ALA A 277 -10.04 -12.12 -7.29
C ALA A 277 -10.15 -12.57 -8.75
N ALA A 278 -10.27 -13.88 -8.99
CA ALA A 278 -10.46 -14.42 -10.33
C ALA A 278 -11.78 -13.96 -10.97
N ASP A 279 -12.87 -13.92 -10.20
CA ASP A 279 -14.18 -13.44 -10.64
C ASP A 279 -14.13 -11.96 -11.05
N LEU A 280 -13.49 -11.11 -10.24
CA LEU A 280 -13.31 -9.69 -10.56
C LEU A 280 -12.48 -9.50 -11.84
N MET A 281 -11.38 -10.25 -12.02
CA MET A 281 -10.61 -10.23 -13.27
C MET A 281 -11.44 -10.76 -14.46
N GLY A 282 -12.27 -11.78 -14.23
CA GLY A 282 -13.19 -12.33 -15.22
C GLY A 282 -14.21 -11.32 -15.72
N ILE A 283 -14.72 -10.43 -14.85
CA ILE A 283 -15.63 -9.35 -15.26
C ILE A 283 -14.94 -8.41 -16.25
N GLY A 284 -13.69 -8.02 -16.00
CA GLY A 284 -12.91 -7.16 -16.90
C GLY A 284 -12.65 -7.82 -18.26
N ASN A 285 -12.23 -9.09 -18.24
CA ASN A 285 -11.96 -9.89 -19.45
C ASN A 285 -13.21 -10.09 -20.33
N ASN A 286 -14.39 -10.19 -19.72
CA ASN A 286 -15.66 -10.42 -20.43
C ASN A 286 -16.33 -9.12 -20.90
N MET A 287 -15.75 -7.96 -20.61
CA MET A 287 -16.32 -6.68 -21.01
C MET A 287 -16.10 -6.43 -22.51
N GLN A 288 -17.06 -5.77 -23.15
CA GLN A 288 -16.91 -5.38 -24.56
C GLN A 288 -15.92 -4.22 -24.70
N SER A 289 -15.12 -4.24 -25.76
CA SER A 289 -14.16 -3.18 -26.06
C SER A 289 -14.88 -1.88 -26.38
N VAL A 290 -14.62 -0.85 -25.57
CA VAL A 290 -15.18 0.49 -25.72
C VAL A 290 -14.15 1.53 -25.26
N GLU A 291 -14.18 2.72 -25.86
CA GLU A 291 -13.32 3.81 -25.39
C GLU A 291 -13.97 4.51 -24.18
N PRO A 292 -13.20 4.77 -23.10
CA PRO A 292 -13.72 5.51 -21.96
C PRO A 292 -14.02 6.96 -22.35
N VAL A 293 -15.11 7.50 -21.82
CA VAL A 293 -15.44 8.91 -22.02
C VAL A 293 -14.40 9.81 -21.34
N ASN A 294 -13.96 10.87 -22.02
CA ASN A 294 -13.08 11.85 -21.39
C ASN A 294 -13.90 12.72 -20.42
N ILE A 295 -13.56 12.73 -19.13
CA ILE A 295 -14.19 13.59 -18.12
C ILE A 295 -13.30 14.75 -17.66
N TYR A 296 -12.06 14.87 -18.15
CA TYR A 296 -11.20 16.00 -17.82
C TYR A 296 -11.82 17.33 -18.28
N PRO A 297 -11.56 18.43 -17.57
CA PRO A 297 -11.91 19.77 -18.06
C PRO A 297 -11.26 20.01 -19.43
N ASN A 298 -12.02 20.54 -20.39
CA ASN A 298 -11.54 20.75 -21.77
C ASN A 298 -10.28 21.62 -21.85
N GLU A 299 -10.10 22.54 -20.92
CA GLU A 299 -8.96 23.46 -20.87
C GLU A 299 -7.78 22.92 -20.07
N TYR A 300 -7.93 21.79 -19.37
CA TYR A 300 -6.89 21.23 -18.51
C TYR A 300 -5.97 20.28 -19.29
N THR A 301 -4.66 20.50 -19.17
CA THR A 301 -3.65 19.59 -19.73
C THR A 301 -3.29 18.52 -18.70
N ASN A 302 -3.74 17.28 -18.93
CA ASN A 302 -3.40 16.14 -18.08
C ASN A 302 -1.98 15.61 -18.37
N ASN A 303 -0.97 16.35 -17.93
CA ASN A 303 0.43 15.92 -18.00
C ASN A 303 1.12 16.19 -16.66
N LEU A 304 1.41 15.12 -15.91
CA LEU A 304 2.01 15.21 -14.58
C LEU A 304 3.44 15.77 -14.60
N HIS A 305 4.14 15.70 -15.73
CA HIS A 305 5.49 16.24 -15.89
C HIS A 305 5.55 17.76 -16.03
N ILE A 306 4.40 18.42 -16.19
CA ILE A 306 4.28 19.87 -16.26
C ILE A 306 3.85 20.40 -14.88
N PRO A 307 4.40 21.53 -14.39
CA PRO A 307 3.97 22.14 -13.13
C PRO A 307 2.45 22.35 -13.07
N ARG A 308 1.83 22.13 -11.90
CA ARG A 308 0.37 22.22 -11.71
C ARG A 308 -0.24 23.52 -12.25
N GLN A 309 0.44 24.65 -12.09
CA GLN A 309 -0.02 25.97 -12.54
C GLN A 309 -0.02 26.11 -14.06
N GLU A 310 0.87 25.40 -14.74
CA GLU A 310 1.03 25.45 -16.20
C GLU A 310 0.03 24.57 -16.95
N ARG A 311 -0.58 23.59 -16.27
CA ARG A 311 -1.62 22.73 -16.82
C ARG A 311 -2.93 23.46 -17.16
N TRP A 312 -3.10 24.68 -16.65
CA TRP A 312 -4.19 25.57 -17.00
C TRP A 312 -3.74 26.64 -18.00
N PRO A 313 -4.61 27.12 -18.91
CA PRO A 313 -4.30 28.23 -19.82
C PRO A 313 -3.90 29.50 -19.06
N ARG A 314 -3.09 30.36 -19.68
CA ARG A 314 -2.58 31.60 -19.06
C ARG A 314 -3.67 32.53 -18.51
N ASN A 315 -4.83 32.56 -19.16
CA ASN A 315 -5.94 33.45 -18.78
C ASN A 315 -7.01 32.75 -17.90
N HIS A 316 -6.77 31.49 -17.50
CA HIS A 316 -7.75 30.74 -16.72
C HIS A 316 -7.86 31.28 -15.29
N ALA A 317 -9.06 31.20 -14.70
CA ALA A 317 -9.32 31.68 -13.34
C ALA A 317 -8.38 31.05 -12.31
N CYS A 318 -7.97 29.79 -12.50
CA CYS A 318 -7.04 29.08 -11.64
C CYS A 318 -5.64 29.66 -11.53
N ARG A 319 -5.25 30.60 -12.41
CA ARG A 319 -3.98 31.33 -12.28
C ARG A 319 -4.09 32.62 -11.47
N LYS A 320 -5.32 33.06 -11.15
CA LYS A 320 -5.56 34.24 -10.30
C LYS A 320 -5.43 33.84 -8.83
N SER A 321 -4.92 34.75 -7.99
CA SER A 321 -4.73 34.53 -6.54
C SER A 321 -5.99 34.02 -5.86
N ASP A 322 -7.13 34.63 -6.21
CA ASP A 322 -8.40 34.45 -5.51
C ASP A 322 -8.99 33.05 -5.69
N PHE A 323 -8.56 32.31 -6.72
CA PHE A 323 -8.99 30.94 -7.00
C PHE A 323 -7.88 29.91 -6.83
N LYS A 324 -6.68 30.32 -6.42
CA LYS A 324 -5.50 29.44 -6.34
C LYS A 324 -5.76 28.24 -5.44
N ALA A 325 -6.34 28.46 -4.27
CA ALA A 325 -6.63 27.39 -3.31
C ALA A 325 -7.66 26.40 -3.90
N LEU A 326 -8.79 26.91 -4.42
CA LEU A 326 -9.84 26.12 -5.08
C LEU A 326 -9.29 25.24 -6.21
N CYS A 327 -8.46 25.83 -7.06
CA CYS A 327 -7.88 25.11 -8.17
C CYS A 327 -6.77 24.15 -7.75
N THR A 328 -6.06 24.41 -6.65
CA THR A 328 -5.09 23.46 -6.09
C THR A 328 -5.80 22.20 -5.60
N ALA A 329 -6.88 22.35 -4.86
CA ALA A 329 -7.71 21.22 -4.44
C ALA A 329 -8.32 20.48 -5.64
N PHE A 330 -8.80 21.20 -6.65
CA PHE A 330 -9.34 20.58 -7.84
C PHE A 330 -8.29 19.77 -8.60
N VAL A 331 -7.11 20.34 -8.82
CA VAL A 331 -5.99 19.64 -9.47
C VAL A 331 -5.60 18.39 -8.68
N LYS A 332 -5.62 18.44 -7.35
CA LYS A 332 -5.32 17.27 -6.51
C LYS A 332 -6.28 16.10 -6.77
N VAL A 333 -7.57 16.37 -7.01
CA VAL A 333 -8.54 15.33 -7.43
C VAL A 333 -8.23 14.84 -8.85
N LEU A 334 -7.92 15.74 -9.77
CA LEU A 334 -7.59 15.37 -11.17
C LEU A 334 -6.28 14.56 -11.30
N GLU A 335 -5.37 14.70 -10.35
CA GLU A 335 -4.11 13.95 -10.28
C GLU A 335 -4.30 12.50 -9.81
N GLN A 336 -5.45 12.16 -9.22
CA GLN A 336 -5.81 10.77 -8.92
C GLN A 336 -6.28 10.10 -10.21
N GLN A 337 -5.35 9.67 -11.07
CA GLN A 337 -5.65 9.25 -12.44
C GLN A 337 -6.60 8.04 -12.51
N GLU A 338 -6.41 7.07 -11.63
CA GLU A 338 -7.20 5.83 -11.56
C GLU A 338 -8.61 6.12 -11.07
N PHE A 339 -8.74 7.09 -10.16
CA PHE A 339 -10.03 7.58 -9.73
C PHE A 339 -10.77 8.26 -10.88
N VAL A 340 -10.11 9.18 -11.62
CA VAL A 340 -10.70 9.84 -12.79
C VAL A 340 -11.04 8.81 -13.88
N SER A 341 -10.20 7.78 -14.05
CA SER A 341 -10.43 6.69 -15.00
C SER A 341 -11.63 5.84 -14.60
N ALA A 342 -11.72 5.41 -13.34
CA ALA A 342 -12.87 4.66 -12.83
C ALA A 342 -14.18 5.45 -13.00
N MET A 343 -14.16 6.76 -12.74
CA MET A 343 -15.31 7.64 -13.00
C MET A 343 -15.67 7.74 -14.49
N ALA A 344 -14.68 7.83 -15.38
CA ALA A 344 -14.91 7.78 -16.81
C ALA A 344 -15.59 6.46 -17.21
N TRP A 345 -15.15 5.34 -16.63
CA TRP A 345 -15.78 4.04 -16.85
C TRP A 345 -17.21 3.93 -16.31
N LEU A 346 -17.50 4.54 -15.16
CA LEU A 346 -18.87 4.69 -14.65
C LEU A 346 -19.80 5.36 -15.68
N LEU A 347 -19.34 6.39 -16.38
CA LEU A 347 -20.15 7.09 -17.39
C LEU A 347 -20.20 6.36 -18.75
N THR A 348 -19.21 5.49 -18.99
CA THR A 348 -19.10 4.67 -20.20
C THR A 348 -20.00 3.45 -20.13
N ASN A 349 -19.93 2.71 -19.01
CA ASN A 349 -20.71 1.52 -18.63
C ASN A 349 -21.19 0.64 -19.81
N GLY A 350 -20.28 0.30 -20.73
CA GLY A 350 -20.57 -0.61 -21.85
C GLY A 350 -21.58 -0.08 -22.88
N GLU A 351 -21.85 1.22 -22.92
CA GLU A 351 -22.74 1.81 -23.92
C GLU A 351 -21.97 2.23 -25.19
N PRO A 352 -22.30 1.70 -26.38
CA PRO A 352 -21.58 2.01 -27.63
C PRO A 352 -21.56 3.50 -28.00
N ASN A 353 -22.52 4.29 -27.49
CA ASN A 353 -22.65 5.72 -27.77
C ASN A 353 -22.38 6.62 -26.54
N ALA A 354 -21.69 6.08 -25.52
CA ALA A 354 -21.43 6.80 -24.27
C ALA A 354 -20.77 8.16 -24.52
N SER A 355 -19.74 8.22 -25.37
CA SER A 355 -19.03 9.47 -25.70
C SER A 355 -19.96 10.55 -26.26
N ARG A 356 -20.84 10.19 -27.21
CA ARG A 356 -21.81 11.12 -27.79
C ARG A 356 -22.81 11.61 -26.74
N ARG A 357 -23.29 10.71 -25.88
CA ARG A 357 -24.24 11.03 -24.81
C ARG A 357 -23.62 11.98 -23.77
N VAL A 358 -22.41 11.69 -23.33
CA VAL A 358 -21.69 12.51 -22.34
C VAL A 358 -21.33 13.87 -22.93
N ASN A 359 -20.89 13.94 -24.19
CA ASN A 359 -20.63 15.22 -24.86
C ASN A 359 -21.90 16.05 -24.97
N SER A 360 -23.03 15.45 -25.37
CA SER A 360 -24.31 16.17 -25.40
C SER A 360 -24.73 16.68 -24.02
N CYS A 361 -24.47 15.90 -22.95
CA CYS A 361 -24.73 16.31 -21.58
C CYS A 361 -23.83 17.49 -21.13
N LYS A 362 -22.56 17.49 -21.53
CA LYS A 362 -21.63 18.61 -21.28
C LYS A 362 -22.05 19.88 -22.02
N GLU A 363 -22.44 19.77 -23.29
CA GLU A 363 -22.95 20.88 -24.10
C GLU A 363 -24.19 21.54 -23.46
N LYS A 364 -25.08 20.72 -22.87
CA LYS A 364 -26.25 21.19 -22.11
C LYS A 364 -25.92 21.69 -20.70
N ARG A 365 -24.65 21.62 -20.27
CA ARG A 365 -24.19 21.93 -18.90
C ARG A 365 -24.85 21.08 -17.82
N GLU A 366 -25.32 19.89 -18.19
CA GLU A 366 -25.90 18.90 -17.27
C GLU A 366 -24.85 17.90 -16.76
N CYS A 367 -23.68 17.87 -17.39
CA CYS A 367 -22.50 17.10 -16.97
C CYS A 367 -21.27 18.00 -16.85
N GLY A 368 -20.51 17.84 -15.77
CA GLY A 368 -19.23 18.53 -15.60
C GLY A 368 -18.75 18.59 -14.15
N TRP A 369 -17.52 19.07 -14.01
CA TRP A 369 -16.92 19.32 -12.71
C TRP A 369 -17.56 20.54 -12.03
N THR A 370 -17.78 20.43 -10.74
CA THR A 370 -18.25 21.48 -9.85
C THR A 370 -17.22 21.69 -8.75
N MET A 371 -16.96 22.96 -8.43
CA MET A 371 -16.04 23.36 -7.37
C MET A 371 -16.72 24.42 -6.53
N LYS A 372 -16.75 24.25 -5.20
CA LYS A 372 -17.26 25.27 -4.27
C LYS A 372 -16.55 25.17 -2.93
N ILE A 373 -16.60 26.25 -2.15
CA ILE A 373 -16.14 26.26 -0.77
C ILE A 373 -17.11 25.41 0.06
N ALA A 374 -16.60 24.56 0.95
CA ALA A 374 -17.44 23.68 1.75
C ALA A 374 -18.24 24.48 2.80
N PRO A 375 -19.55 24.19 3.01
CA PRO A 375 -20.40 24.92 3.95
C PRO A 375 -19.93 24.85 5.41
N LYS A 376 -19.20 23.79 5.81
CA LYS A 376 -18.70 23.59 7.19
C LYS A 376 -17.53 24.51 7.58
N ALA A 377 -17.21 25.53 6.77
CA ALA A 377 -16.26 26.60 7.11
C ALA A 377 -16.86 27.73 7.98
N GLU A 378 -18.01 27.51 8.63
CA GLU A 378 -18.69 28.49 9.48
C GLU A 378 -17.97 28.79 10.81
N ASN A 379 -16.82 28.17 11.08
CA ASN A 379 -15.89 28.60 12.14
C ASN A 379 -14.53 29.00 11.53
N PRO A 380 -14.42 30.24 11.00
CA PRO A 380 -13.27 30.69 10.21
C PRO A 380 -11.95 30.79 10.99
N GLU A 381 -11.96 30.63 12.31
CA GLU A 381 -10.74 30.55 13.13
C GLU A 381 -10.07 29.17 13.14
N ASN A 382 -10.73 28.11 12.62
CA ASN A 382 -10.21 26.73 12.68
C ASN A 382 -10.12 25.96 11.34
N ASN A 383 -10.65 26.45 10.20
CA ASN A 383 -10.53 25.69 8.93
C ASN A 383 -10.78 26.48 7.62
N PRO A 384 -9.84 27.36 7.20
CA PRO A 384 -9.99 28.15 5.96
C PRO A 384 -9.76 27.39 4.63
N ALA A 385 -9.56 26.06 4.62
CA ALA A 385 -9.02 25.35 3.44
C ALA A 385 -9.84 24.15 2.91
N LEU A 386 -11.08 23.95 3.34
CA LEU A 386 -11.93 22.83 2.89
C LEU A 386 -12.77 23.18 1.65
N MET A 387 -12.62 22.38 0.59
CA MET A 387 -13.30 22.60 -0.69
C MET A 387 -14.11 21.38 -1.09
N GLU A 388 -15.32 21.59 -1.61
CA GLU A 388 -16.12 20.54 -2.22
C GLU A 388 -15.84 20.51 -3.73
N ILE A 389 -15.27 19.39 -4.18
CA ILE A 389 -15.00 19.09 -5.59
C ILE A 389 -15.88 17.92 -5.99
N GLY A 390 -16.52 17.98 -7.16
CA GLY A 390 -17.32 16.86 -7.63
C GLY A 390 -17.59 16.89 -9.12
N TYR A 391 -18.08 15.77 -9.66
CA TYR A 391 -18.56 15.66 -11.01
C TYR A 391 -20.06 15.38 -10.98
N LYS A 392 -20.86 16.32 -11.48
CA LYS A 392 -22.30 16.14 -11.68
C LYS A 392 -22.54 15.57 -13.07
N TYR A 393 -23.51 14.67 -13.19
CA TYR A 393 -23.96 14.16 -14.48
C TYR A 393 -25.46 13.85 -14.48
N LYS A 394 -26.11 14.11 -15.61
CA LYS A 394 -27.51 13.74 -15.85
C LYS A 394 -27.60 12.86 -17.09
N LEU A 395 -27.76 11.55 -16.87
CA LEU A 395 -27.85 10.57 -17.94
C LEU A 395 -29.21 9.88 -17.85
N ASN A 396 -29.89 9.72 -18.99
CA ASN A 396 -31.23 9.12 -19.06
C ASN A 396 -32.25 9.76 -18.09
N ASN A 397 -32.21 11.09 -17.95
CA ASN A 397 -33.00 11.89 -17.00
C ASN A 397 -32.75 11.61 -15.50
N ILE A 398 -31.73 10.83 -15.16
CA ILE A 398 -31.31 10.59 -13.78
C ILE A 398 -30.11 11.47 -13.49
N GLU A 399 -30.25 12.38 -12.53
CA GLU A 399 -29.16 13.21 -12.03
C GLU A 399 -28.42 12.48 -10.90
N ARG A 400 -27.09 12.43 -10.99
CA ARG A 400 -26.20 11.88 -9.97
C ARG A 400 -24.95 12.75 -9.86
N SER A 401 -24.22 12.58 -8.77
CA SER A 401 -22.93 13.24 -8.58
C SER A 401 -21.96 12.34 -7.84
N VAL A 402 -20.68 12.56 -8.09
CA VAL A 402 -19.57 12.04 -7.27
C VAL A 402 -18.87 13.26 -6.67
N ARG A 403 -18.72 13.33 -5.35
CA ARG A 403 -18.32 14.53 -4.59
C ARG A 403 -17.37 14.22 -3.45
N PHE A 404 -16.45 15.16 -3.21
CA PHE A 404 -15.35 15.03 -2.26
C PHE A 404 -15.17 16.33 -1.50
N LEU A 405 -14.77 16.20 -0.23
CA LEU A 405 -14.12 17.27 0.50
C LEU A 405 -12.61 17.11 0.33
N VAL A 406 -11.96 18.19 -0.04
CA VAL A 406 -10.51 18.24 -0.19
C VAL A 406 -9.98 19.22 0.83
N ASP A 407 -9.09 18.73 1.69
CA ASP A 407 -8.29 19.55 2.58
C ASP A 407 -6.96 19.83 1.88
N SER A 408 -6.80 21.07 1.39
CA SER A 408 -5.60 21.44 0.64
C SER A 408 -4.35 21.60 1.52
N GLU A 409 -4.52 21.78 2.84
CA GLU A 409 -3.40 21.91 3.79
C GLU A 409 -2.93 20.55 4.26
N LYS A 410 -3.88 19.66 4.62
CA LYS A 410 -3.57 18.29 5.06
C LYS A 410 -3.37 17.33 3.91
N GLU A 411 -3.57 17.79 2.69
CA GLU A 411 -3.40 16.97 1.50
C GLU A 411 -4.31 15.72 1.49
N THR A 412 -5.54 15.83 2.02
CA THR A 412 -6.50 14.71 2.10
C THR A 412 -7.71 14.89 1.19
N ILE A 413 -8.26 13.76 0.72
CA ILE A 413 -9.50 13.68 -0.06
C ILE A 413 -10.49 12.78 0.69
N SER A 414 -11.67 13.30 0.99
CA SER A 414 -12.72 12.62 1.75
C SER A 414 -14.00 12.51 0.91
N PRO A 415 -14.44 11.30 0.53
CA PRO A 415 -15.69 11.12 -0.23
C PRO A 415 -16.93 11.51 0.58
N LEU A 416 -17.92 12.16 -0.06
CA LEU A 416 -19.09 12.74 0.61
C LEU A 416 -20.35 11.87 0.60
N ASP A 417 -20.46 10.93 -0.34
CA ASP A 417 -21.61 10.05 -0.48
C ASP A 417 -21.17 8.64 -0.91
N LYS A 418 -22.11 7.69 -0.90
CA LYS A 418 -21.83 6.28 -1.13
C LYS A 418 -21.15 6.01 -2.48
N LEU A 419 -21.59 6.69 -3.54
CA LEU A 419 -20.97 6.55 -4.87
C LEU A 419 -19.54 7.10 -4.88
N SER A 420 -19.33 8.23 -4.20
CA SER A 420 -18.01 8.83 -4.03
C SER A 420 -17.06 7.95 -3.23
N GLN A 421 -17.59 7.31 -2.19
CA GLN A 421 -16.86 6.33 -1.38
C GLN A 421 -16.41 5.16 -2.24
N TRP A 422 -17.32 4.59 -3.04
CA TRP A 422 -16.94 3.49 -3.93
C TRP A 422 -15.93 3.89 -4.97
N ALA A 423 -16.11 5.04 -5.63
CA ALA A 423 -15.17 5.49 -6.65
C ALA A 423 -13.77 5.76 -6.08
N TYR A 424 -13.68 6.24 -4.83
CA TYR A 424 -12.42 6.51 -4.16
C TYR A 424 -11.75 5.23 -3.63
N TRP A 425 -12.47 4.42 -2.86
CA TRP A 425 -11.92 3.22 -2.21
C TRP A 425 -11.74 2.04 -3.17
N SER A 426 -12.32 2.06 -4.37
CA SER A 426 -12.00 1.07 -5.41
C SER A 426 -10.55 1.18 -5.88
N VAL A 427 -9.92 2.35 -5.73
CA VAL A 427 -8.58 2.63 -6.28
C VAL A 427 -7.57 3.16 -5.26
N SER A 428 -7.96 3.35 -4.01
CA SER A 428 -7.10 3.96 -3.00
C SER A 428 -6.74 2.96 -1.88
N PRO A 429 -5.48 2.92 -1.43
CA PRO A 429 -5.08 2.19 -0.24
C PRO A 429 -5.78 2.72 1.01
N ARG A 430 -5.97 1.85 2.00
CA ARG A 430 -6.32 2.29 3.36
C ARG A 430 -5.03 2.75 4.04
N THR A 431 -5.02 4.00 4.46
CA THR A 431 -3.96 4.62 5.28
C THR A 431 -4.38 4.62 6.74
#